data_AF-A0A2V6AMU7-F1
#
_entry.id   AF-A0A2V6AMU7-F1
#
_cell.length_a   1.000
_cell.length_b   1.000
_cell.length_c   1.000
_cell.angle_alpha   90.00
_cell.angle_beta   90.00
_cell.angle_gamma   90.00
#
_symmetry.space_group_name_H-M   'P 1'
#
loop_
_entity.id
_entity.type
_entity.pdbx_description
1 polymer ?
#
loop_
_entity_poly.entity_id
_entity_poly.type
_entity_poly.pdbx_seq_one_letter_code
_entity_poly.pdbx_strand_id
1 'polypeptide(L)'
;MLIAPDRDLAGSCSIEQIRCFCHKRKARSMTIIEIRPIRNGWKCFEAPGMQPVLLSQQDAISYAKGRACFRSGEIRILDSSGAIKRIIPFSETDRRL
;
A
#
# COMPACT_ATOMS: atom_id res chain seq x y z
N MET A 1 24.60 0.38 51.21
CA MET A 1 23.60 -0.68 50.97
C MET A 1 22.24 -0.01 51.06
N LEU A 2 21.35 -0.01 50.06
CA LEU A 2 21.18 -0.87 48.90
C LEU A 2 20.63 -0.04 47.73
N ILE A 3 21.00 -0.50 46.54
CA ILE A 3 20.60 -0.05 45.21
C ILE A 3 19.13 -0.46 45.00
N ALA A 4 18.30 0.44 44.50
CA ALA A 4 16.99 0.08 43.94
C ALA A 4 17.14 -0.22 42.44
N PRO A 5 16.44 -1.24 41.90
CA PRO A 5 16.68 -1.77 40.57
C PRO A 5 16.04 -0.95 39.46
N ASP A 6 16.81 -0.78 38.39
CA ASP A 6 16.38 -0.41 37.05
C ASP A 6 15.59 -1.56 36.41
N ARG A 7 14.51 -1.24 35.69
CA ARG A 7 14.01 -1.99 34.52
C ARG A 7 12.94 -1.19 33.77
N ASP A 8 13.37 -0.66 32.64
CA ASP A 8 12.60 -0.19 31.48
C ASP A 8 11.26 -0.88 31.25
N LEU A 9 10.17 -0.09 31.17
CA LEU A 9 9.00 -0.41 30.34
C LEU A 9 8.09 0.81 30.16
N ALA A 10 8.49 1.71 29.27
CA ALA A 10 7.57 2.64 28.63
C ALA A 10 8.10 3.06 27.26
N GLY A 11 8.20 2.10 26.33
CA GLY A 11 8.18 2.40 24.91
C GLY A 11 6.78 2.84 24.50
N SER A 12 6.33 4.00 24.99
CA SER A 12 5.13 4.64 24.46
C SER A 12 5.49 5.17 23.09
N CYS A 13 5.09 4.41 22.07
CA CYS A 13 5.12 4.84 20.68
C CYS A 13 4.22 6.09 20.59
N SER A 14 4.86 7.25 20.73
CA SER A 14 4.19 8.53 20.87
C SER A 14 3.36 8.79 19.61
N ILE A 15 2.12 9.25 19.84
CA ILE A 15 1.11 9.59 18.82
C ILE A 15 1.58 10.71 17.84
N GLU A 16 2.80 11.20 18.05
CA GLU A 16 3.48 12.26 17.30
C GLU A 16 4.04 11.83 15.95
N GLN A 17 4.06 10.54 15.60
CA GLN A 17 4.46 10.14 14.24
C GLN A 17 3.45 10.53 13.14
N ILE A 18 2.30 11.11 13.52
CA ILE A 18 1.25 11.54 12.57
C ILE A 18 1.58 12.89 11.89
N ARG A 19 2.61 13.63 12.31
CA ARG A 19 2.91 14.95 11.73
C ARG A 19 4.31 15.09 11.17
N CYS A 20 4.51 14.56 9.96
CA CYS A 20 5.46 15.13 9.01
C CYS A 20 4.82 15.29 7.62
N PHE A 21 3.61 15.84 7.60
CA PHE A 21 2.98 16.41 6.40
C PHE A 21 3.57 17.81 6.12
N CYS A 22 4.87 17.87 5.89
CA CYS A 22 5.46 19.02 5.22
C CYS A 22 4.96 19.01 3.77
N HIS A 23 3.90 19.79 3.54
CA HIS A 23 3.37 20.17 2.23
C HIS A 23 4.42 20.98 1.44
N LYS A 24 5.51 20.34 1.04
CA LYS A 24 6.15 20.70 -0.22
C LYS A 24 5.21 20.19 -1.29
N ARG A 25 4.88 21.00 -2.30
CA ARG A 25 4.29 20.54 -3.56
C ARG A 25 5.30 19.62 -4.26
N LYS A 26 5.59 18.47 -3.65
CA LYS A 26 6.25 17.34 -4.28
C LYS A 26 5.26 16.91 -5.35
N ALA A 27 5.73 16.78 -6.59
CA ALA A 27 4.98 16.11 -7.64
C ALA A 27 4.27 14.91 -7.00
N ARG A 28 2.93 14.91 -7.00
CA ARG A 28 2.16 13.79 -6.44
C ARG A 28 2.64 12.56 -7.21
N SER A 29 3.48 11.74 -6.58
CA SER A 29 4.05 10.56 -7.20
C SER A 29 2.90 9.58 -7.41
N MET A 30 2.32 9.63 -8.61
CA MET A 30 1.19 8.80 -9.00
C MET A 30 1.59 7.35 -8.81
N THR A 31 0.89 6.66 -7.93
CA THR A 31 1.19 5.27 -7.62
C THR A 31 0.45 4.37 -8.57
N ILE A 32 1.16 3.55 -9.34
CA ILE A 32 0.55 2.58 -10.23
C ILE A 32 0.80 1.20 -9.62
N ILE A 33 -0.28 0.46 -9.35
CA ILE A 33 -0.21 -0.94 -8.92
C ILE A 33 -0.77 -1.78 -10.06
N GLU A 34 0.07 -2.64 -10.64
CA GLU A 34 -0.37 -3.54 -11.70
C GLU A 34 -0.76 -4.91 -11.13
N ILE A 35 -1.88 -5.44 -11.58
CA ILE A 35 -2.35 -6.79 -11.25
C ILE A 35 -2.35 -7.58 -12.55
N ARG A 36 -1.54 -8.64 -12.62
CA ARG A 36 -1.43 -9.50 -13.80
C ARG A 36 -1.87 -10.92 -13.49
N PRO A 37 -2.64 -11.58 -14.38
CA PRO A 37 -2.94 -12.99 -14.24
C PRO A 37 -1.68 -13.82 -14.52
N ILE A 38 -1.51 -14.90 -13.78
CA ILE A 38 -0.52 -15.96 -13.99
C ILE A 38 -1.24 -17.30 -14.12
N ARG A 39 -0.57 -18.34 -14.62
CA ARG A 39 -1.20 -19.65 -14.91
C ARG A 39 -2.09 -20.19 -13.77
N ASN A 40 -1.71 -19.96 -12.50
CA ASN A 40 -2.42 -20.46 -11.32
C ASN A 40 -2.74 -19.36 -10.29
N GLY A 41 -2.99 -18.12 -10.73
CA GLY A 41 -3.32 -17.04 -9.80
C GLY A 41 -3.11 -15.63 -10.36
N TRP A 42 -2.77 -14.72 -9.46
CA TRP A 42 -2.67 -13.28 -9.71
C TRP A 42 -1.44 -12.72 -9.03
N LYS A 43 -0.76 -11.79 -9.70
CA LYS A 43 0.48 -11.19 -9.20
C LYS A 43 0.34 -9.67 -9.18
N CYS A 44 0.65 -9.06 -8.04
CA CYS A 44 0.64 -7.61 -7.89
C CYS A 44 2.05 -7.04 -8.05
N PHE A 45 2.18 -5.94 -8.78
CA PHE A 45 3.43 -5.22 -9.02
C PHE A 45 3.25 -3.78 -8.54
N GLU A 46 3.76 -3.49 -7.35
CA GLU A 46 3.78 -2.13 -6.78
C GLU A 46 5.18 -1.50 -6.90
N ALA A 47 6.23 -2.29 -6.69
CA ALA A 47 7.61 -1.86 -6.69
C ALA A 47 8.56 -3.00 -7.11
N PRO A 48 9.78 -2.70 -7.58
CA PRO A 48 10.80 -3.71 -7.85
C PRO A 48 11.01 -4.60 -6.62
N GLY A 49 10.83 -5.91 -6.78
CA GLY A 49 11.01 -6.89 -5.69
C GLY A 49 9.78 -7.19 -4.83
N MET A 50 8.71 -6.39 -4.89
CA MET A 50 7.44 -6.67 -4.19
C MET A 50 6.42 -7.26 -5.15
N GLN A 51 6.32 -8.59 -5.12
CA GLN A 51 5.58 -9.39 -6.10
C GLN A 51 4.76 -10.51 -5.42
N PRO A 52 3.77 -10.17 -4.57
CA PRO A 52 2.93 -11.18 -3.95
C PRO A 52 2.11 -11.92 -5.01
N VAL A 53 2.05 -13.24 -4.85
CA VAL A 53 1.20 -14.13 -5.65
C VAL A 53 -0.03 -14.48 -4.81
N LEU A 54 -1.20 -14.22 -5.39
CA LEU A 54 -2.50 -14.40 -4.76
C LEU A 54 -3.33 -15.36 -5.62
N LEU A 55 -4.18 -16.14 -4.98
CA LEU A 55 -4.94 -17.20 -5.68
C LEU A 55 -6.14 -16.63 -6.43
N SER A 56 -6.77 -15.56 -5.92
CA SER A 56 -7.95 -14.94 -6.52
C SER A 56 -7.68 -13.51 -6.99
N GLN A 57 -8.42 -13.09 -8.02
CA GLN A 57 -8.39 -11.72 -8.51
C GLN A 57 -8.85 -10.74 -7.44
N GLN A 58 -9.86 -11.14 -6.67
CA GLN A 58 -10.46 -10.30 -5.64
C GLN A 58 -9.47 -10.04 -4.51
N ASP A 59 -8.68 -11.04 -4.12
CA ASP A 59 -7.62 -10.87 -3.12
C ASP A 59 -6.53 -9.93 -3.63
N ALA A 60 -6.16 -10.04 -4.91
CA ALA A 60 -5.21 -9.11 -5.53
C ALA A 60 -5.70 -7.66 -5.53
N ILE A 61 -6.98 -7.45 -5.80
CA ILE A 61 -7.61 -6.13 -5.73
C ILE A 61 -7.65 -5.62 -4.29
N SER A 62 -8.06 -6.45 -3.33
CA SER A 62 -8.10 -6.09 -1.90
C SER A 62 -6.72 -5.74 -1.37
N TYR A 63 -5.70 -6.53 -1.72
CA TYR A 63 -4.31 -6.24 -1.40
C TYR A 63 -3.87 -4.90 -1.99
N ALA A 64 -4.07 -4.69 -3.30
CA ALA A 64 -3.70 -3.44 -3.97
C ALA A 64 -4.41 -2.22 -3.36
N LYS A 65 -5.69 -2.35 -3.00
CA LYS A 65 -6.44 -1.30 -2.28
C LYS A 65 -5.83 -1.01 -0.90
N GLY A 66 -5.43 -2.04 -0.16
CA GLY A 66 -4.74 -1.89 1.12
C GLY A 66 -3.39 -1.15 1.00
N ARG A 67 -2.66 -1.38 -0.10
CA ARG A 67 -1.39 -0.69 -0.41
C ARG A 67 -1.57 0.73 -0.94
N ALA A 68 -2.67 0.96 -1.63
CA ALA A 68 -3.10 2.27 -2.13
C ALA A 68 -3.57 3.23 -1.02
N CYS A 69 -3.77 2.72 0.20
CA CYS A 69 -4.14 3.53 1.35
C CYS A 69 -3.18 4.70 1.57
N PHE A 70 -3.72 5.91 1.77
CA PHE A 70 -2.97 7.16 1.96
C PHE A 70 -2.17 7.65 0.75
N ARG A 71 -2.40 7.08 -0.43
CA ARG A 71 -1.75 7.46 -1.68
C ARG A 71 -2.78 7.96 -2.69
N SER A 72 -2.30 8.51 -3.79
CA SER A 72 -3.10 8.80 -4.98
C SER A 72 -2.50 8.09 -6.18
N GLY A 73 -3.34 7.54 -7.05
CA GLY A 73 -2.90 6.70 -8.14
C GLY A 73 -3.98 5.81 -8.73
N GLU A 74 -3.55 4.74 -9.39
CA GLU A 74 -4.41 3.81 -10.11
C GLU A 74 -3.98 2.35 -9.88
N ILE A 75 -4.98 1.47 -9.74
CA ILE A 75 -4.77 0.02 -9.84
C ILE A 75 -5.14 -0.39 -11.26
N ARG A 76 -4.21 -1.01 -11.97
CA ARG A 76 -4.39 -1.49 -13.34
C ARG A 76 -4.48 -3.00 -13.34
N ILE A 77 -5.61 -3.54 -13.76
CA ILE A 77 -5.81 -4.98 -13.93
C ILE A 77 -5.55 -5.30 -15.39
N LEU A 78 -4.53 -6.10 -15.64
CA LEU A 78 -4.16 -6.55 -16.97
C LEU A 78 -4.83 -7.90 -17.27
N ASP A 79 -5.00 -8.21 -18.54
CA ASP A 79 -5.36 -9.56 -19.00
C ASP A 79 -4.11 -10.41 -19.28
N SER A 80 -4.31 -11.63 -19.78
CA SER A 80 -3.22 -12.55 -20.13
C SER A 80 -2.36 -12.08 -21.30
N SER A 81 -2.86 -11.16 -22.14
CA SER A 81 -2.11 -10.52 -23.21
C SER A 81 -1.26 -9.34 -22.72
N GLY A 82 -1.49 -8.90 -21.48
CA GLY A 82 -0.84 -7.73 -20.90
C GLY A 82 -1.58 -6.41 -21.19
N ALA A 83 -2.75 -6.45 -21.82
CA ALA A 83 -3.58 -5.28 -22.06
C ALA A 83 -4.35 -4.88 -20.79
N ILE A 84 -4.58 -3.58 -20.59
CA ILE A 84 -5.33 -3.08 -19.44
C ILE A 84 -6.82 -3.41 -19.64
N LYS A 85 -7.33 -4.32 -18.81
CA LYS A 85 -8.75 -4.69 -18.79
C LYS A 85 -9.58 -3.75 -17.93
N ARG A 86 -9.01 -3.25 -16.83
CA ARG A 86 -9.72 -2.37 -15.88
C ARG A 86 -8.76 -1.46 -15.15
N ILE A 87 -9.20 -0.22 -14.94
CA ILE A 87 -8.50 0.78 -14.13
C ILE A 87 -9.40 1.12 -12.94
N ILE A 88 -8.84 1.11 -11.74
CA ILE A 88 -9.50 1.54 -10.51
C ILE A 88 -8.70 2.72 -9.97
N PRO A 89 -9.16 3.97 -10.17
CA PRO A 89 -8.50 5.12 -9.57
C PRO A 89 -8.66 5.09 -8.05
N PHE A 90 -7.67 5.60 -7.34
CA PHE A 90 -7.75 5.84 -5.91
C PHE A 90 -7.11 7.18 -5.55
N SER A 91 -7.79 7.94 -4.70
CA SER A 91 -7.23 9.14 -4.10
C SER A 91 -7.57 9.20 -2.61
N GLU A 92 -6.75 9.93 -1.86
CA GLU A 92 -7.02 10.22 -0.44
C GLU A 92 -8.39 10.89 -0.23
N THR A 93 -8.83 11.67 -1.22
CA THR A 93 -10.11 12.40 -1.24
C THR A 93 -11.34 11.50 -1.41
N ASP A 94 -11.20 10.29 -1.93
CA ASP A 94 -12.31 9.34 -2.12
C ASP A 94 -12.73 8.64 -0.81
N ARG A 95 -12.05 8.92 0.31
CA ARG A 95 -12.37 8.39 1.64
C ARG A 95 -13.40 9.21 2.41
N ARG A 96 -14.21 10.03 1.74
CA ARG A 96 -15.34 10.71 2.36
C ARG A 96 -16.45 9.67 2.57
N LEU A 97 -16.49 9.12 3.78
CA LEU A 97 -17.61 8.36 4.35
C LEU A 97 -18.89 9.19 4.31
#